data_AF-A0A970RLM0-F1
#
_entry.id   AF-A0A970RLM0-F1
#
_cell.length_a   1.000
_cell.length_b   1.000
_cell.length_c   1.000
_cell.angle_alpha   90.00
_cell.angle_beta   90.00
_cell.angle_gamma   90.00
#
_symmetry.space_group_name_H-M   'P 1'
#
loop_
_entity.id
_entity.type
_entity.pdbx_description
1 polymer ?
#
loop_
_entity_poly.entity_id
_entity_poly.type
_entity_poly.pdbx_seq_one_letter_code
_entity_poly.pdbx_strand_id
1 'polypeptide(L)' 'HQIDEAAAKLLDVNKKFKHPATTLCVICGLTNAAYRRPDGVCVVPITALKP' A
#
# COMPACT_ATOMS: atom_id res chain seq x y z
N HIS A 1 -10.07 7.51 -3.55
CA HIS A 1 -11.03 6.43 -3.26
C HIS A 1 -10.47 5.03 -3.52
N GLN A 2 -10.04 4.66 -4.73
CA GLN A 2 -9.55 3.28 -4.99
C GLN A 2 -8.31 2.89 -4.15
N ILE A 3 -7.36 3.82 -3.98
CA ILE A 3 -6.17 3.63 -3.13
C ILE A 3 -6.59 3.47 -1.65
N ASP A 4 -7.61 4.21 -1.22
CA ASP A 4 -8.14 4.18 0.14
C ASP A 4 -8.74 2.82 0.47
N GLU A 5 -9.58 2.31 -0.43
CA GLU A 5 -10.21 1.00 -0.32
C GLU A 5 -9.17 -0.14 -0.37
N ALA A 6 -8.20 -0.05 -1.27
CA ALA A 6 -7.13 -1.05 -1.40
C ALA A 6 -6.30 -1.15 -0.10
N ALA A 7 -5.92 -0.02 0.48
CA ALA A 7 -5.16 -0.01 1.73
C ALA A 7 -5.99 -0.49 2.93
N ALA A 8 -7.28 -0.15 3.00
CA ALA A 8 -8.16 -0.65 4.06
C ALA A 8 -8.24 -2.18 4.03
N LYS A 9 -8.46 -2.77 2.85
CA LYS A 9 -8.45 -4.23 2.67
C LYS A 9 -7.09 -4.84 3.01
N LEU A 10 -6.00 -4.19 2.60
CA LEU A 10 -4.64 -4.64 2.90
C LEU A 10 -4.35 -4.65 4.41
N LEU A 11 -4.77 -3.62 5.14
CA LEU A 11 -4.66 -3.53 6.59
C LEU A 11 -5.46 -4.65 7.28
N ASP A 12 -6.67 -4.92 6.82
CA ASP A 12 -7.51 -5.98 7.38
C ASP A 12 -6.96 -7.37 7.12
N VAL A 13 -6.32 -7.58 5.98
CA VAL A 13 -5.55 -8.80 5.70
C VAL A 13 -4.33 -8.90 6.61
N ASN A 14 -3.58 -7.81 6.78
CA ASN A 14 -2.39 -7.79 7.64
C ASN A 14 -2.71 -8.13 9.11
N LYS A 15 -3.85 -7.64 9.63
CA LYS A 15 -4.33 -7.94 10.99
C LYS A 15 -4.64 -9.43 11.22
N LYS A 16 -4.91 -10.20 10.16
CA LYS A 16 -5.21 -11.64 10.26
C LYS A 16 -3.95 -12.50 10.39
N PHE A 17 -2.77 -11.96 10.10
CA PHE A 17 -1.52 -12.69 10.25
C PHE A 17 -1.01 -12.66 11.68
N LYS A 18 -0.57 -13.82 12.19
CA LYS A 18 0.11 -13.92 13.50
C LYS A 18 1.42 -13.11 13.53
N HIS A 19 2.06 -12.99 12.37
CA HIS A 19 3.26 -12.17 12.16
C HIS A 19 2.94 -11.15 11.05
N PRO A 20 2.62 -9.89 11.40
CA PRO A 20 2.28 -8.88 10.41
C PRO A 20 3.49 -8.53 9.54
N ALA A 21 3.22 -8.10 8.31
CA ALA A 21 4.25 -7.63 7.40
C ALA A 21 4.94 -6.38 7.96
N THR A 22 6.26 -6.29 7.78
CA THR A 22 7.06 -5.12 8.15
C THR A 22 6.79 -3.91 7.26
N THR A 23 6.26 -4.13 6.05
CA THR A 23 5.93 -3.08 5.09
C THR A 23 4.65 -3.45 4.33
N LEU A 24 3.74 -2.49 4.23
CA LEU A 24 2.52 -2.60 3.44
C LEU A 24 2.60 -1.62 2.27
N CYS A 25 2.36 -2.11 1.05
CA CYS A 25 2.46 -1.30 -0.17
C CYS A 25 1.22 -1.52 -1.05
N VAL A 26 0.65 -0.42 -1.55
CA VAL A 26 -0.36 -0.43 -2.61
C VAL A 26 0.31 0.10 -3.88
N ILE A 27 0.35 -0.75 -4.91
CA ILE A 27 0.83 -0.35 -6.24
C ILE A 27 -0.32 0.31 -6.99
N CYS A 28 -0.07 1.48 -7.58
CA CYS A 28 -1.08 2.21 -8.34
C CYS A 28 -0.57 2.62 -9.74
N GLY A 29 -1.46 2.64 -10.73
CA GLY A 29 -1.13 3.02 -12.12
C GLY A 29 -1.28 4.51 -12.42
N LEU A 30 -1.90 5.30 -11.53
CA LEU A 30 -2.39 6.65 -11.83
C LEU A 30 -1.72 7.77 -11.01
N THR A 31 -0.86 7.45 -10.05
CA THR A 31 -0.27 8.46 -9.14
C THR A 31 1.15 8.82 -9.58
N ASN A 32 1.50 10.11 -9.56
CA ASN A 32 2.81 10.60 -10.00
C ASN A 32 3.92 10.50 -8.92
N ALA A 33 3.57 10.19 -7.66
CA ALA A 33 4.52 10.19 -6.56
C ALA A 33 4.33 8.97 -5.63
N ALA A 34 5.46 8.40 -5.19
CA ALA A 34 5.45 7.49 -4.06
C ALA A 34 5.25 8.31 -2.76
N TYR A 35 4.29 7.91 -1.94
CA TYR A 35 4.05 8.57 -0.66
C TYR A 35 3.61 7.57 0.40
N ARG A 36 3.76 7.96 1.66
CA ARG A 36 3.28 7.17 2.79
C ARG A 36 2.03 7.80 3.35
N ARG A 37 1.00 6.97 3.54
CA ARG A 37 -0.25 7.37 4.17
C ARG A 37 -0.12 7.42 5.69
N PRO A 38 -1.01 8.14 6.39
CA PRO A 38 -1.01 8.24 7.86
C PRO A 38 -1.25 6.90 8.56
N ASP A 39 -1.86 5.91 7.89
CA ASP A 39 -2.03 4.53 8.38
C ASP A 39 -0.77 3.66 8.21
N GLY A 40 0.33 4.23 7.72
CA GLY A 40 1.61 3.55 7.56
C GLY A 40 1.76 2.78 6.25
N VAL A 41 0.74 2.72 5.40
CA VAL A 41 0.78 2.06 4.09
C VAL A 41 1.51 2.93 3.07
N CYS A 42 2.46 2.34 2.35
CA CYS A 42 3.13 2.99 1.23
C CYS A 42 2.27 2.89 -0.03
N VAL A 43 2.14 3.98 -0.77
CA VAL A 43 1.51 4.02 -2.08
C VAL A 43 2.62 4.26 -3.09
N VAL A 44 2.81 3.34 -4.01
CA VAL A 44 3.93 3.35 -4.94
C VAL A 44 3.40 3.24 -6.37
N PRO A 45 3.84 4.11 -7.30
CA PRO A 45 3.45 3.97 -8.69
C PRO A 45 4.16 2.80 -9.36
N ILE A 46 3.54 2.21 -10.38
CA ILE A 46 4.15 1.10 -11.14
C ILE A 46 5.50 1.48 -11.75
N THR A 47 5.70 2.76 -12.08
CA THR A 47 6.96 3.30 -12.63
C THR A 47 8.09 3.40 -11.61
N ALA A 48 7.81 3.31 -10.30
CA ALA A 48 8.82 3.35 -9.25
C ALA A 48 9.38 1.96 -8.90
N LEU A 49 8.83 0.89 -9.47
CA LEU A 49 9.35 -0.46 -9.33
C LEU A 49 10.57 -0.63 -10.27
N LYS A 50 11.70 -1.07 -9.73
CA LYS A 50 12.85 -1.47 -10.54
C LYS A 50 12.54 -2.82 -11.23
N PRO A 51 13.08 -3.05 -12.45
CA PRO A 51 13.01 -4.35 -13.10
C PRO A 51 13.76 -5.44 -12.33
#